data_AF-A0ABD4JG10-F1
#
_entry.id   AF-A0ABD4JG10-F1
#
_cell.length_a   1.000
_cell.length_b   1.000
_cell.length_c   1.000
_cell.angle_alpha   90.00
_cell.angle_beta   90.00
_cell.angle_gamma   90.00
#
_symmetry.space_group_name_H-M   'P 1'
#
loop_
_entity.id
_entity.type
_entity.pdbx_description
1 polymer ?
#
loop_
_entity_poly.entity_id
_entity_poly.type
_entity_poly.pdbx_seq_one_letter_code
_entity_poly.pdbx_strand_id
1 'polypeptide(L)' 'MGNRTTPIAKAVKQKMKYDLKDYCEMRGLSLSSFYKGYISKRAKKVLEKDGIRVA' A
#
# COMPACT_ATOMS: atom_id res chain seq x y z
N MET A 1 -14.31 15.91 3.76
CA MET A 1 -13.53 14.66 3.91
C MET A 1 -12.35 14.74 2.93
N GLY A 2 -11.15 15.08 3.39
CA GLY A 2 -10.01 15.28 2.49
C GLY A 2 -9.59 13.94 1.86
N ASN A 3 -9.78 13.79 0.54
CA ASN A 3 -9.25 12.68 -0.25
C ASN A 3 -7.72 12.74 -0.27
N ARG A 4 -7.08 12.36 0.83
CA ARG A 4 -5.65 12.05 0.86
C ARG A 4 -5.49 10.62 0.37
N THR A 5 -5.60 10.41 -0.94
CA THR A 5 -5.13 9.18 -1.56
C THR A 5 -3.65 9.06 -1.21
N THR A 6 -3.33 8.20 -0.24
CA THR A 6 -1.95 8.04 0.21
C THR A 6 -1.08 7.66 -0.99
N PRO A 7 0.16 8.15 -1.08
CA PRO A 7 1.03 7.90 -2.23
C PRO A 7 1.18 6.39 -2.53
N ILE A 8 1.10 5.56 -1.49
CA ILE A 8 1.11 4.09 -1.56
C ILE A 8 -0.16 3.56 -2.24
N ALA A 9 -1.35 4.07 -1.91
CA ALA A 9 -2.59 3.63 -2.54
C ALA A 9 -2.56 3.90 -4.05
N LYS A 10 -2.04 5.05 -4.46
CA LYS A 10 -1.87 5.39 -5.88
C LYS A 10 -0.84 4.48 -6.55
N ALA A 11 0.30 4.23 -5.90
CA ALA A 11 1.35 3.37 -6.43
C ALA A 11 0.89 1.91 -6.59
N VAL A 12 0.18 1.37 -5.59
CA VAL A 12 -0.44 0.05 -5.65
C VAL A 12 -1.45 -0.01 -6.79
N LYS A 13 -2.37 0.95 -6.89
CA LYS A 13 -3.40 0.96 -7.95
C LYS A 13 -2.79 1.03 -9.36
N GLN A 14 -1.74 1.84 -9.54
CA GLN A 14 -1.03 1.92 -10.81
C GLN A 14 -0.29 0.63 -11.18
N LYS A 15 0.34 -0.04 -10.20
CA LYS A 15 1.17 -1.22 -10.46
C LYS A 15 0.36 -2.50 -10.56
N MET A 16 -0.61 -2.67 -9.67
CA MET A 16 -1.33 -3.92 -9.45
C MET A 16 -2.70 -3.96 -10.12
N LYS A 17 -3.25 -2.82 -10.58
CA LYS A 17 -4.64 -2.71 -11.08
C LYS A 17 -5.74 -3.06 -10.07
N TYR A 18 -5.39 -3.34 -8.82
CA TYR A 18 -6.32 -3.54 -7.69
C TYR A 18 -6.18 -2.39 -6.69
N ASP A 19 -7.21 -2.17 -5.87
CA ASP A 19 -7.16 -1.15 -4.84
C ASP A 19 -6.28 -1.58 -3.65
N LEU A 20 -5.82 -0.60 -2.86
CA LEU A 20 -4.96 -0.84 -1.70
C LEU A 20 -5.61 -1.81 -0.69
N LYS A 21 -6.94 -1.80 -0.60
CA LYS A 21 -7.71 -2.69 0.26
C LYS A 21 -7.51 -4.16 -0.14
N ASP A 22 -7.83 -4.50 -1.38
CA ASP A 22 -7.64 -5.86 -1.92
C ASP A 22 -6.19 -6.30 -1.83
N TYR A 23 -5.25 -5.40 -2.16
CA TYR A 23 -3.82 -5.68 -2.02
C TYR A 23 -3.43 -6.01 -0.57
N CYS A 24 -3.95 -5.28 0.40
CA CYS A 24 -3.71 -5.54 1.81
C CYS A 24 -4.31 -6.88 2.25
N GLU A 25 -5.54 -7.19 1.84
CA GLU A 25 -6.20 -8.46 2.15
C GLU A 25 -5.42 -9.65 1.55
N MET A 26 -5.03 -9.57 0.28
CA MET A 26 -4.26 -10.61 -0.42
C MET A 26 -2.85 -10.83 0.16
N ARG A 27 -2.23 -9.77 0.68
CA ARG A 27 -0.86 -9.80 1.21
C ARG A 27 -0.80 -9.94 2.74
N GLY A 28 -1.96 -9.96 3.42
CA GLY A 28 -2.05 -9.99 4.88
C GLY A 28 -1.46 -8.75 5.55
N LEU A 29 -1.69 -7.58 4.96
CA LEU A 29 -1.19 -6.29 5.44
C LEU A 29 -2.33 -5.48 6.08
N SER A 30 -1.96 -4.57 6.99
CA SER A 30 -2.95 -3.71 7.65
C SER A 30 -3.20 -2.44 6.84
N LEU A 31 -4.40 -2.34 6.26
CA LEU A 31 -4.86 -1.16 5.52
C LEU A 31 -4.77 0.12 6.36
N SER A 32 -5.14 0.04 7.64
CA SER A 32 -5.12 1.17 8.58
C SER A 32 -3.70 1.70 8.83
N SER A 33 -2.68 0.84 8.82
CA SER A 33 -1.28 1.25 8.93
C SER A 33 -0.88 2.12 7.74
N PHE A 34 -1.26 1.72 6.53
CA PHE A 34 -0.98 2.51 5.32
C PHE A 34 -1.70 3.85 5.27
N TYR A 35 -2.96 3.92 5.72
CA TYR A 35 -3.68 5.20 5.82
C TYR A 35 -3.04 6.17 6.82
N LYS A 36 -2.42 5.64 7.88
CA LYS A 36 -1.65 6.43 8.85
C LYS A 36 -0.23 6.78 8.37
N GLY A 37 0.15 6.37 7.14
CA GLY A 37 1.51 6.54 6.61
C GLY A 37 2.55 5.62 7.27
N TYR A 38 2.11 4.64 8.06
CA TYR A 38 2.99 3.70 8.72
C TYR A 38 3.24 2.48 7.84
N ILE A 39 4.46 2.32 7.36
CA ILE A 39 4.90 1.16 6.60
C ILE A 39 5.82 0.31 7.48
N SER A 40 5.32 -0.85 7.92
CA SER A 40 6.17 -1.82 8.63
C SER A 40 7.27 -2.38 7.72
N LYS A 41 8.39 -2.83 8.30
CA LYS A 41 9.48 -3.48 7.53
C LYS A 41 8.98 -4.61 6.62
N ARG A 42 8.01 -5.40 7.09
CA ARG A 42 7.34 -6.46 6.30
C ARG A 42 6.58 -5.88 5.10
N ALA A 43 5.75 -4.87 5.33
CA ALA A 43 4.99 -4.19 4.28
C ALA A 43 5.93 -3.59 3.23
N LYS A 44 7.00 -2.90 3.66
CA LYS A 44 8.03 -2.36 2.77
C LYS A 44 8.63 -3.46 1.90
N LYS A 45 9.05 -4.59 2.49
CA LYS A 45 9.63 -5.72 1.74
C LYS A 45 8.65 -6.33 0.74
N VAL A 46 7.37 -6.42 1.09
CA VAL A 46 6.32 -6.92 0.17
C VAL A 46 6.10 -5.95 -0.98
N LEU A 47 5.96 -4.65 -0.69
CA LEU A 47 5.83 -3.59 -1.68
C LEU A 47 7.04 -3.54 -2.63
N GLU A 48 8.27 -3.62 -2.10
CA GLU A 48 9.49 -3.66 -2.90
C GLU A 48 9.56 -4.90 -3.79
N LYS A 49 9.19 -6.08 -3.27
CA LYS A 49 9.06 -7.32 -4.07
C LYS A 49 8.05 -7.19 -5.19
N ASP A 50 6.97 -6.48 -4.94
CA ASP A 50 5.89 -6.19 -5.88
C ASP A 50 6.24 -5.01 -6.85
N GLY A 51 7.46 -4.44 -6.73
CA GLY A 51 7.95 -3.35 -7.57
C GLY A 51 7.34 -1.97 -7.24
N ILE A 52 6.80 -1.82 -6.04
CA ILE A 52 6.20 -0.59 -5.53
C ILE A 52 7.23 0.10 -4.63
N ARG A 53 7.84 1.17 -5.14
CA ARG A 53 8.79 1.98 -4.37
C ARG A 53 8.04 2.79 -3.32
N VAL A 54 8.35 2.54 -2.06
CA VAL A 54 7.92 3.35 -0.93
C VAL A 54 9.12 4.07 -0.35
N ALA A 55 9.05 5.41 -0.37
CA ALA A 55 10.07 6.34 0.12
C ALA A 55 9.98 6.48 1.64
#